data_AF-X1KUT9-F1
#
_entry.id   AF-X1KUT9-F1
#
_cell.length_a   1.000
_cell.length_b   1.000
_cell.length_c   1.000
_cell.angle_alpha   90.00
_cell.angle_beta   90.00
_cell.angle_gamma   90.00
#
_symmetry.space_group_name_H-M   'P 1'
#
loop_
_entity.id
_entity.type
_entity.pdbx_description
1 polymer ?
#
loop_
_entity_poly.entity_id
_entity_poly.type
_entity_poly.pdbx_seq_one_letter_code
_entity_poly.pdbx_strand_id
1 'polypeptide(L)'
;KHYAAAIAQLIYEKEVSPKDKINYMEGQVLEELLQVVNQRKRDEGEEITHRDIEGDLEKLNADFLDIARQNRTLARKKYHDEPEEDVIFAIDVGDLVYDGEKEKYRFFINQIKKLNKPLLTVIGNHELKREGRANYYELFGKFYYSFVVGDSYFIILDDANTRNLDPWQMDWLKDELQKS
;
A
#
# COMPACT_ATOMS: atom_id res chain seq x y z
N LYS A 1 11.26 8.47 6.92
CA LYS A 1 11.49 9.92 6.67
C LYS A 1 10.18 10.72 6.59
N HIS A 2 9.09 10.17 6.05
CA HIS A 2 7.81 10.90 5.90
C HIS A 2 6.97 11.00 7.17
N TYR A 3 7.17 10.09 8.13
CA TYR A 3 6.37 10.02 9.36
C TYR A 3 6.53 11.25 10.29
N ALA A 4 7.76 11.73 10.48
CA ALA A 4 8.02 12.91 11.31
C ALA A 4 7.47 14.21 10.67
N ALA A 5 7.57 14.33 9.33
CA ALA A 5 7.06 15.49 8.61
C ALA A 5 5.53 15.57 8.65
N ALA A 6 4.84 14.43 8.55
CA ALA A 6 3.39 14.36 8.69
C ALA A 6 2.94 14.79 10.10
N ILE A 7 3.63 14.33 11.15
CA ILE A 7 3.31 14.72 12.53
C ILE A 7 3.60 16.21 12.78
N ALA A 8 4.69 16.75 12.21
CA ALA A 8 4.97 18.18 12.29
C ALA A 8 3.85 19.02 11.68
N GLN A 9 3.31 18.59 10.55
CA GLN A 9 2.19 19.25 9.88
C GLN A 9 0.92 19.24 10.73
N LEU A 10 0.58 18.08 11.31
CA LEU A 10 -0.58 17.95 12.19
C LEU A 10 -0.47 18.81 13.46
N ILE A 11 0.73 18.92 14.04
CA ILE A 11 0.98 19.82 15.18
C ILE A 11 0.92 21.30 14.76
N TYR A 12 1.41 21.63 13.55
CA TYR A 12 1.34 22.98 12.99
C TYR A 12 -0.13 23.43 12.85
N GLU A 13 -0.97 22.55 12.31
CA GLU A 13 -2.40 22.73 12.07
C GLU A 13 -3.27 22.66 13.36
N LYS A 14 -2.66 22.31 14.50
CA LYS A 14 -3.33 22.13 15.82
C LYS A 14 -4.31 20.94 15.90
N GLU A 15 -4.30 20.07 14.91
CA GLU A 15 -5.05 18.79 14.89
C GLU A 15 -4.54 17.81 15.95
N VAL A 16 -3.28 17.98 16.37
CA VAL A 16 -2.62 17.14 17.36
C VAL A 16 -1.93 18.00 18.43
N SER A 17 -2.24 17.72 19.70
CA SER A 17 -1.55 18.32 20.84
C SER A 17 -0.27 17.55 21.18
N PRO A 18 0.89 18.23 21.32
CA PRO A 18 2.14 17.60 21.77
C PRO A 18 2.08 17.00 23.18
N LYS A 19 1.02 17.29 23.95
CA LYS A 19 0.82 16.77 25.31
C LYS A 19 0.06 15.45 25.34
N ASP A 20 -0.60 15.09 24.24
CA ASP A 20 -1.31 13.82 24.13
C ASP A 20 -0.29 12.75 23.72
N LYS A 21 -0.25 11.62 24.45
CA LYS A 21 0.75 10.55 24.26
C LYS A 21 0.61 9.89 22.89
N ILE A 22 1.21 10.47 21.87
CA ILE A 22 1.24 9.92 20.52
C ILE A 22 2.55 9.16 20.33
N ASN A 23 2.43 7.84 20.25
CA ASN A 23 3.44 6.92 19.71
C ASN A 23 4.88 7.15 20.21
N TYR A 24 5.08 7.23 21.54
CA TYR A 24 6.40 7.17 22.18
C TYR A 24 7.43 8.22 21.71
N MET A 25 7.01 9.33 21.09
CA MET A 25 7.91 10.42 20.72
C MET A 25 8.14 11.35 21.91
N GLU A 26 9.09 10.98 22.75
CA GLU A 26 9.51 11.75 23.93
C GLU A 26 10.96 12.26 23.77
N GLY A 27 11.32 13.33 24.48
CA GLY A 27 12.68 13.86 24.51
C GLY A 27 13.09 14.64 23.25
N GLN A 28 14.36 14.54 22.88
CA GLN A 28 15.03 15.42 21.88
C GLN A 28 14.33 15.45 20.50
N VAL A 29 13.71 14.34 20.09
CA VAL A 29 12.99 14.23 18.81
C VAL A 29 11.75 15.14 18.77
N LEU A 30 11.04 15.26 19.89
CA LEU A 30 9.87 16.14 20.01
C LEU A 30 10.29 17.61 20.02
N GLU A 31 11.40 17.94 20.66
CA GLU A 31 11.93 19.30 20.71
C GLU A 31 12.34 19.81 19.33
N GLU A 32 13.05 19.00 18.54
CA GLU A 32 13.43 19.35 17.16
C GLU A 32 12.21 19.55 16.26
N LEU A 33 11.18 18.71 16.40
CA LEU A 33 9.91 18.86 15.68
C LEU A 33 9.19 20.17 16.02
N LEU A 34 9.12 20.52 17.30
CA LEU A 34 8.48 21.76 17.74
C LEU A 34 9.24 23.00 17.28
N GLN A 35 10.57 22.95 17.19
CA GLN A 35 11.37 24.04 16.64
C GLN A 35 11.06 24.29 15.17
N VAL A 36 10.93 23.23 14.36
CA VAL A 36 10.55 23.33 12.95
C VAL A 36 9.16 23.94 12.78
N VAL A 37 8.18 23.49 13.59
CA VAL A 37 6.80 24.02 13.57
C VAL A 37 6.77 25.50 13.97
N ASN A 38 7.50 25.88 15.02
CA ASN A 38 7.54 27.26 15.49
C ASN A 38 8.27 28.20 14.52
N GLN A 39 9.27 27.70 13.80
CA GLN A 39 9.92 28.47 12.75
C GLN A 39 8.95 28.78 11.61
N ARG A 40 8.17 27.78 11.16
CA ARG A 40 7.13 27.99 10.13
C ARG A 40 6.06 29.00 10.57
N LYS A 41 5.60 28.92 11.82
CA LYS A 41 4.62 29.88 12.37
C LYS A 41 5.14 31.32 12.38
N ARG A 42 6.46 31.51 12.53
CA ARG A 42 7.09 32.84 12.45
C ARG A 42 7.29 33.31 11.02
N ASP A 43 7.66 32.40 10.12
CA ASP A 43 7.91 32.71 8.72
C ASP A 43 6.61 33.04 7.95
N GLU A 44 5.48 32.45 8.36
CA GLU A 44 4.19 32.59 7.67
C GLU A 44 3.26 33.68 8.23
N GLY A 45 3.52 34.25 9.41
CA GLY A 45 2.90 35.49 9.87
C GLY A 45 1.36 35.52 9.98
N GLU A 46 0.66 34.39 10.08
CA GLU A 46 -0.81 34.36 9.94
C GLU A 46 -1.61 34.26 11.25
N GLU A 47 -2.53 35.23 11.37
CA GLU A 47 -3.72 35.28 12.21
C GLU A 47 -4.87 34.52 11.49
N ILE A 48 -5.39 33.44 12.09
CA ILE A 48 -6.30 32.50 11.41
C ILE A 48 -7.75 32.97 11.45
N THR A 49 -8.32 33.25 10.27
CA THR A 49 -9.78 33.25 10.05
C THR A 49 -10.25 31.79 9.91
N HIS A 50 -11.32 31.42 10.64
CA HIS A 50 -11.87 30.06 10.69
C HIS A 50 -12.09 29.48 9.28
N ARG A 51 -11.23 28.54 8.87
CA ARG A 51 -11.53 27.61 7.76
C ARG A 51 -12.19 26.38 8.37
N ASP A 52 -13.22 25.86 7.70
CA ASP A 52 -13.86 24.59 8.04
C ASP A 52 -12.95 23.44 7.60
N ILE A 53 -11.94 23.18 8.43
CA ILE A 53 -10.86 22.22 8.15
C ILE A 53 -11.43 20.81 7.96
N GLU A 54 -12.43 20.44 8.75
CA GLU A 54 -13.06 19.12 8.68
C GLU A 54 -13.76 18.92 7.34
N GLY A 55 -14.56 19.90 6.90
CA GLY A 55 -15.22 19.87 5.59
C GLY A 55 -14.25 19.89 4.41
N ASP A 56 -13.10 20.54 4.54
CA ASP A 56 -12.07 20.55 3.50
C ASP A 56 -11.31 19.21 3.43
N LEU A 57 -11.01 18.58 4.58
CA LEU A 57 -10.40 17.25 4.64
C LEU A 57 -11.32 16.16 4.08
N GLU A 58 -12.62 16.22 4.37
CA GLU A 58 -13.61 15.28 3.80
C GLU A 58 -13.66 15.36 2.27
N LYS A 59 -13.66 16.59 1.72
CA LYS A 59 -13.63 16.80 0.26
C LYS A 59 -12.33 16.27 -0.34
N LEU A 60 -11.19 16.55 0.30
CA LEU A 60 -9.90 16.08 -0.17
C LEU A 60 -9.84 14.54 -0.22
N ASN A 61 -10.34 13.87 0.82
CA ASN A 61 -10.42 12.40 0.86
C ASN A 61 -11.34 11.83 -0.22
N ALA A 62 -12.48 12.46 -0.46
CA ALA A 62 -13.40 12.06 -1.54
C ALA A 62 -12.73 12.23 -2.92
N ASP A 63 -12.05 13.36 -3.15
CA ASP A 63 -11.34 13.62 -4.39
C ASP A 63 -10.20 12.61 -4.61
N PHE A 64 -9.43 12.28 -3.58
CA PHE A 64 -8.37 11.26 -3.65
C PHE A 64 -8.93 9.88 -3.97
N LEU A 65 -10.03 9.48 -3.33
CA LEU A 65 -10.71 8.21 -3.62
C LEU A 65 -11.21 8.16 -5.07
N ASP A 66 -11.74 9.25 -5.60
CA ASP A 66 -12.22 9.32 -6.98
C ASP A 66 -11.07 9.34 -7.99
N ILE A 67 -9.96 10.01 -7.69
CA ILE A 67 -8.74 9.97 -8.50
C ILE A 67 -8.16 8.55 -8.52
N ALA A 68 -8.08 7.88 -7.36
CA ALA A 68 -7.66 6.48 -7.25
C ALA A 68 -8.61 5.53 -8.01
N ARG A 69 -9.88 5.91 -8.19
CA ARG A 69 -10.85 5.23 -9.06
C ARG A 69 -10.81 5.69 -10.52
N GLN A 70 -9.72 6.32 -10.94
CA GLN A 70 -9.46 6.75 -12.31
C GLN A 70 -10.33 7.92 -12.80
N ASN A 71 -10.77 8.83 -11.91
CA ASN A 71 -11.41 10.08 -12.31
C ASN A 71 -10.40 11.07 -12.92
N ARG A 72 -10.04 10.82 -14.19
CA ARG A 72 -9.03 11.57 -14.96
C ARG A 72 -9.39 13.05 -15.13
N THR A 73 -10.68 13.38 -15.15
CA THR A 73 -11.15 14.76 -15.29
C THR A 73 -10.84 15.56 -14.03
N LEU A 74 -11.05 14.96 -12.84
CA LEU A 74 -10.79 15.60 -11.56
C LEU A 74 -9.29 15.83 -11.34
N ALA A 75 -8.45 14.80 -11.56
CA ALA A 75 -6.99 14.91 -11.45
C ALA A 75 -6.44 16.05 -12.33
N ARG A 76 -6.85 16.09 -13.61
CA ARG A 76 -6.36 17.10 -14.57
C ARG A 76 -6.91 18.50 -14.31
N LYS A 77 -8.20 18.65 -14.01
CA LYS A 77 -8.83 19.97 -13.89
C LYS A 77 -8.60 20.63 -12.54
N LYS A 78 -8.59 19.86 -11.45
CA LYS A 78 -8.53 20.38 -10.08
C LYS A 78 -7.11 20.37 -9.52
N TYR A 79 -6.33 19.34 -9.83
CA TYR A 79 -4.99 19.15 -9.26
C TYR A 79 -3.86 19.41 -10.26
N HIS A 80 -4.19 19.61 -11.54
CA HIS A 80 -3.20 19.81 -12.62
C HIS A 80 -2.15 18.70 -12.71
N ASP A 81 -2.51 17.51 -12.25
CA ASP A 81 -1.62 16.34 -12.24
C ASP A 81 -1.92 15.43 -13.43
N GLU A 82 -0.92 14.68 -13.88
CA GLU A 82 -1.16 13.60 -14.83
C GLU A 82 -1.84 12.46 -14.07
N PRO A 83 -2.98 11.93 -14.56
CA PRO A 83 -3.57 10.76 -13.93
C PRO A 83 -2.54 9.64 -13.95
N GLU A 84 -2.32 8.98 -12.82
CA GLU A 84 -1.55 7.74 -12.76
C GLU A 84 -1.97 6.84 -13.93
N GLU A 85 -0.98 6.24 -14.60
CA GLU A 85 -1.24 5.36 -15.74
C GLU A 85 -2.32 4.34 -15.37
N ASP A 86 -3.17 4.00 -16.34
CA ASP A 86 -4.26 3.06 -16.13
C ASP A 86 -3.70 1.69 -15.76
N VAL A 87 -3.62 1.42 -14.46
CA VAL A 87 -3.16 0.13 -13.95
C VAL A 87 -4.09 -0.95 -14.50
N ILE A 88 -3.52 -1.81 -15.34
CA ILE A 88 -4.26 -2.91 -16.01
C ILE A 88 -4.34 -4.17 -15.15
N PHE A 89 -3.43 -4.35 -14.19
CA PHE A 89 -3.44 -5.37 -13.14
C PHE A 89 -2.48 -4.98 -12.01
N ALA A 90 -2.60 -5.63 -10.86
CA ALA A 90 -1.64 -5.56 -9.75
C ALA A 90 -1.08 -6.96 -9.43
N ILE A 91 0.14 -7.02 -8.93
CA ILE A 91 0.76 -8.25 -8.39
C ILE A 91 1.11 -7.99 -6.92
N ASP A 92 0.56 -8.80 -6.02
CA ASP A 92 0.98 -8.84 -4.62
C ASP A 92 2.07 -9.90 -4.45
N VAL A 93 3.23 -9.52 -3.91
CA VAL A 93 4.45 -10.32 -3.85
C VAL A 93 4.55 -11.25 -2.63
N GLY A 94 3.45 -11.46 -1.92
CA GLY A 94 3.33 -12.45 -0.84
C GLY A 94 3.09 -11.84 0.53
N ASP A 95 2.93 -12.70 1.54
CA ASP A 95 2.53 -12.33 2.90
C ASP A 95 1.20 -11.55 2.93
N LEU A 96 0.22 -12.05 2.18
CA LEU A 96 -1.17 -11.56 2.11
C LEU A 96 -1.84 -11.55 3.48
N VAL A 97 -1.49 -12.50 4.33
CA VAL A 97 -2.10 -12.73 5.64
C VAL A 97 -1.05 -12.98 6.70
N TYR A 98 -1.36 -12.63 7.96
CA TYR A 98 -0.43 -12.86 9.07
C TYR A 98 -0.12 -14.35 9.30
N ASP A 99 -1.08 -15.24 9.05
CA ASP A 99 -0.86 -16.67 8.89
C ASP A 99 -1.98 -17.25 8.01
N GLY A 100 -1.78 -18.45 7.49
CA GLY A 100 -2.70 -19.06 6.53
C GLY A 100 -4.02 -19.62 7.09
N GLU A 101 -4.55 -19.06 8.18
CA GLU A 101 -5.92 -19.38 8.62
C GLU A 101 -6.96 -18.90 7.60
N LYS A 102 -7.96 -19.75 7.29
CA LYS A 102 -9.06 -19.43 6.35
C LYS A 102 -9.73 -18.10 6.65
N GLU A 103 -9.92 -17.78 7.93
CA GLU A 103 -10.55 -16.54 8.36
C GLU A 103 -9.76 -15.28 7.94
N LYS A 104 -8.43 -15.34 7.99
CA LYS A 104 -7.56 -14.21 7.60
C LYS A 104 -7.60 -13.98 6.09
N TYR A 105 -7.61 -15.06 5.32
CA TYR A 105 -7.85 -14.95 3.88
C TYR A 105 -9.24 -14.37 3.59
N ARG A 106 -10.27 -14.75 4.33
CA ARG A 106 -11.62 -14.16 4.19
C ARG A 106 -11.60 -12.65 4.45
N PHE A 107 -10.86 -12.18 5.44
CA PHE A 107 -10.66 -10.75 5.68
C PHE A 107 -9.94 -10.07 4.51
N PHE A 108 -8.84 -10.67 4.03
CA PHE A 108 -8.08 -10.17 2.87
C PHE A 108 -8.97 -10.04 1.62
N ILE A 109 -9.69 -11.11 1.25
CA ILE A 109 -10.65 -11.10 0.13
C ILE A 109 -11.70 -10.00 0.29
N ASN A 110 -12.19 -9.77 1.51
CA ASN A 110 -13.15 -8.70 1.78
C ASN A 110 -12.57 -7.29 1.60
N GLN A 111 -11.27 -7.08 1.80
CA GLN A 111 -10.62 -5.80 1.52
C GLN A 111 -10.48 -5.58 0.01
N ILE A 112 -10.07 -6.62 -0.71
CA ILE A 112 -9.76 -6.50 -2.14
C ILE A 112 -11.00 -6.65 -3.05
N LYS A 113 -12.17 -7.06 -2.54
CA LYS A 113 -13.37 -7.26 -3.36
C LYS A 113 -13.86 -6.01 -4.12
N LYS A 114 -13.42 -4.82 -3.70
CA LYS A 114 -13.76 -3.55 -4.36
C LYS A 114 -12.74 -3.16 -5.44
N LEU A 115 -11.63 -3.89 -5.58
CA LEU A 115 -10.69 -3.70 -6.68
C LEU A 115 -11.42 -4.01 -7.99
N ASN A 116 -11.36 -3.06 -8.91
CA ASN A 116 -11.94 -3.17 -10.25
C ASN A 116 -10.91 -3.68 -11.29
N LYS A 117 -9.70 -4.00 -10.85
CA LYS A 117 -8.60 -4.54 -11.67
C LYS A 117 -8.19 -5.92 -11.14
N PRO A 118 -7.66 -6.82 -12.01
CA PRO A 118 -7.13 -8.09 -11.58
C PRO A 118 -6.00 -7.93 -10.56
N LEU A 119 -6.06 -8.71 -9.48
CA LEU A 119 -4.97 -8.87 -8.52
C LEU A 119 -4.41 -10.28 -8.64
N LEU A 120 -3.16 -10.38 -9.06
CA LEU A 120 -2.39 -11.63 -9.04
C LEU A 120 -1.63 -11.71 -7.73
N THR A 121 -1.48 -12.92 -7.19
CA THR A 121 -0.81 -13.13 -5.91
C THR A 121 0.38 -14.07 -6.07
N VAL A 122 1.41 -13.80 -5.28
CA VAL A 122 2.53 -14.71 -5.02
C VAL A 122 2.35 -15.29 -3.62
N ILE A 123 2.82 -16.50 -3.37
CA ILE A 123 2.75 -17.11 -2.04
C ILE A 123 3.97 -16.67 -1.22
N GLY A 124 3.76 -16.24 0.02
CA GLY A 124 4.80 -15.89 0.98
C GLY A 124 4.91 -16.89 2.13
N ASN A 125 5.88 -16.68 3.01
CA ASN A 125 6.17 -17.60 4.12
C ASN A 125 5.08 -17.56 5.20
N HIS A 126 4.32 -16.47 5.33
CA HIS A 126 3.18 -16.42 6.25
C HIS A 126 2.01 -17.30 5.78
N GLU A 127 1.79 -17.40 4.46
CA GLU A 127 0.78 -18.27 3.88
C GLU A 127 1.08 -19.76 4.12
N LEU A 128 2.33 -20.14 4.40
CA LEU A 128 2.71 -21.53 4.71
C LEU A 128 2.37 -21.97 6.14
N LYS A 129 2.07 -21.03 7.04
CA LYS A 129 1.78 -21.35 8.45
C LYS A 129 0.44 -22.10 8.57
N ARG A 130 0.35 -23.04 9.52
CA ARG A 130 -0.83 -23.90 9.75
C ARG A 130 -1.19 -24.70 8.47
N GLU A 131 -2.47 -24.81 8.13
CA GLU A 131 -2.95 -25.44 6.88
C GLU A 131 -2.95 -24.45 5.69
N GLY A 132 -2.16 -23.39 5.79
CA GLY A 132 -2.24 -22.23 4.92
C GLY A 132 -1.92 -22.47 3.46
N ARG A 133 -1.04 -23.44 3.16
CA ARG A 133 -0.69 -23.79 1.78
C ARG A 133 -1.88 -24.36 1.02
N ALA A 134 -2.70 -25.19 1.66
CA ALA A 134 -3.91 -25.74 1.05
C ALA A 134 -4.98 -24.64 0.88
N ASN A 135 -5.15 -23.80 1.89
CA ASN A 135 -6.09 -22.68 1.85
C ASN A 135 -5.73 -21.66 0.76
N TYR A 136 -4.43 -21.35 0.60
CA TYR A 136 -3.95 -20.51 -0.48
C TYR A 136 -4.31 -21.11 -1.84
N TYR A 137 -4.00 -22.39 -2.05
CA TYR A 137 -4.25 -23.06 -3.32
C TYR A 137 -5.75 -23.11 -3.67
N GLU A 138 -6.61 -23.34 -2.66
CA GLU A 138 -8.07 -23.34 -2.83
C GLU A 138 -8.60 -21.98 -3.30
N LEU A 139 -7.97 -20.87 -2.88
CA LEU A 139 -8.43 -19.50 -3.15
C LEU A 139 -7.77 -18.85 -4.38
N PHE A 140 -6.45 -19.04 -4.54
CA PHE A 140 -5.62 -18.32 -5.51
C PHE A 140 -5.02 -19.23 -6.59
N GLY A 141 -5.03 -20.54 -6.39
CA GLY A 141 -4.55 -21.52 -7.37
C GLY A 141 -3.04 -21.80 -7.28
N LYS A 142 -2.39 -21.90 -8.44
CA LYS A 142 -1.00 -22.39 -8.57
C LYS A 142 -0.02 -21.50 -7.81
N PHE A 143 0.99 -22.12 -7.19
CA PHE A 143 2.04 -21.42 -6.43
C PHE A 143 3.09 -20.74 -7.32
N TYR A 144 3.31 -21.26 -8.52
CA TYR A 144 4.17 -20.68 -9.54
C TYR A 144 3.46 -20.81 -10.90
N TYR A 145 3.60 -19.77 -11.73
CA TYR A 145 2.91 -19.65 -13.01
C TYR A 145 3.54 -18.57 -13.88
N SER A 146 3.20 -18.54 -15.17
CA SER A 146 3.64 -17.53 -16.11
C SER A 146 2.46 -16.95 -16.89
N PHE A 147 2.60 -15.71 -17.34
CA PHE A 147 1.61 -15.04 -18.19
C PHE A 147 2.24 -13.93 -19.03
N VAL A 148 1.57 -13.54 -20.11
CA VAL A 148 2.00 -12.50 -21.04
C VAL A 148 1.04 -11.32 -20.96
N VAL A 149 1.56 -10.09 -20.91
CA VAL A 149 0.78 -8.86 -21.10
C VAL A 149 1.52 -7.93 -22.05
N GLY A 150 0.94 -7.69 -23.23
CA GLY A 150 1.63 -6.98 -24.30
C GLY A 150 2.92 -7.70 -24.68
N ASP A 151 4.03 -6.96 -24.69
CA ASP A 151 5.37 -7.47 -24.99
C ASP A 151 6.13 -7.96 -23.74
N SER A 152 5.46 -8.02 -22.58
CA SER A 152 6.07 -8.40 -21.31
C SER A 152 5.71 -9.82 -20.92
N TYR A 153 6.72 -10.61 -20.55
CA TYR A 153 6.57 -11.97 -20.02
C TYR A 153 6.85 -12.01 -18.52
N PHE A 154 5.86 -12.44 -17.73
CA PHE A 154 5.95 -12.53 -16.28
C PHE A 154 6.08 -13.99 -15.85
N ILE A 155 7.04 -14.25 -14.98
CA ILE A 155 7.26 -15.57 -14.35
C ILE A 155 7.19 -15.37 -12.84
N ILE A 156 6.22 -16.03 -12.20
CA ILE A 156 5.98 -16.00 -10.77
C ILE A 156 6.49 -17.31 -10.16
N LEU A 157 7.24 -17.19 -9.06
CA LEU A 157 7.89 -18.30 -8.37
C LEU A 157 7.41 -18.40 -6.91
N ASP A 158 7.40 -19.62 -6.39
CA ASP A 158 7.17 -19.95 -4.97
C ASP A 158 8.53 -20.20 -4.31
N ASP A 159 9.03 -19.19 -3.59
CA ASP A 159 10.21 -19.27 -2.73
C ASP A 159 9.87 -19.22 -1.23
N ALA A 160 8.58 -19.32 -0.88
CA ALA A 160 8.05 -19.10 0.46
C ALA A 160 8.66 -19.99 1.54
N ASN A 161 9.22 -21.15 1.16
CA ASN A 161 9.83 -22.09 2.09
C ASN A 161 11.28 -21.74 2.49
N THR A 162 11.88 -20.68 1.93
CA THR A 162 13.24 -20.15 2.20
C THR A 162 14.40 -21.13 1.97
N ARG A 163 14.14 -22.30 1.35
CA ARG A 163 15.10 -23.42 1.24
C ARG A 163 15.57 -23.70 -0.18
N ASN A 164 15.33 -22.76 -1.10
CA ASN A 164 15.48 -22.85 -2.57
C ASN A 164 14.22 -23.37 -3.27
N LEU A 165 14.10 -23.02 -4.56
CA LEU A 165 13.08 -23.57 -5.45
C LEU A 165 13.22 -25.10 -5.49
N ASP A 166 12.10 -25.80 -5.41
CA ASP A 166 12.11 -27.25 -5.55
C ASP A 166 12.56 -27.65 -6.97
N PRO A 167 13.13 -28.86 -7.15
CA PRO A 167 13.68 -29.27 -8.44
C PRO A 167 12.67 -29.20 -9.59
N TRP A 168 11.39 -29.47 -9.34
CA TRP A 168 10.36 -29.47 -10.39
C TRP A 168 10.04 -28.05 -10.83
N GLN A 169 9.93 -27.13 -9.87
CA GLN A 169 9.79 -25.70 -10.18
C GLN A 169 11.03 -25.16 -10.89
N MET A 170 12.24 -25.60 -10.52
CA MET A 170 13.47 -25.19 -11.19
C MET A 170 13.52 -25.68 -12.66
N ASP A 171 13.12 -26.92 -12.92
CA ASP A 171 13.05 -27.43 -14.29
C ASP A 171 11.94 -26.74 -15.09
N TRP A 172 10.78 -26.50 -14.48
CA TRP A 172 9.72 -25.67 -15.08
C TRP A 172 10.22 -24.27 -15.42
N LEU A 173 10.95 -23.61 -14.52
CA LEU A 173 11.51 -22.28 -14.76
C LEU A 173 12.47 -22.28 -15.96
N LYS A 174 13.33 -23.30 -16.11
CA LYS A 174 14.21 -23.41 -17.28
C LYS A 174 13.40 -23.51 -18.58
N ASP A 175 12.31 -24.27 -18.57
CA ASP A 175 11.42 -24.39 -19.74
C ASP A 175 10.71 -23.07 -20.04
N GLU A 176 10.30 -22.30 -19.03
CA GLU A 176 9.70 -20.98 -19.21
C GLU A 176 10.69 -19.96 -19.78
N LEU A 177 11.94 -19.97 -19.33
CA LEU A 177 13.00 -19.08 -19.82
C LEU A 177 13.40 -19.35 -21.28
N GLN A 178 13.05 -20.51 -21.84
CA GLN A 178 13.25 -20.80 -23.28
C GLN A 178 12.17 -20.18 -24.18
N LYS A 179 11.09 -19.64 -23.61
CA LYS A 179 9.96 -19.06 -24.35
C LYS A 179 10.08 -17.55 -24.56
N SER A 180 11.03 -16.90 -23.90
CA SER A 180 11.29 -15.45 -23.96
C SER A 180 12.41 -15.09 -24.92
#